data_AF-A0A8T4N752-F1
#
_entry.id   AF-A0A8T4N752-F1
#
_cell.length_a   1.000
_cell.length_b   1.000
_cell.length_c   1.000
_cell.angle_alpha   90.00
_cell.angle_beta   90.00
_cell.angle_gamma   90.00
#
_symmetry.space_group_name_H-M   'P 1'
#
loop_
_entity.id
_entity.type
_entity.pdbx_description
1 polymer ?
#
loop_
_entity_poly.entity_id
_entity_poly.type
_entity_poly.pdbx_seq_one_letter_code
_entity_poly.pdbx_strand_id
1 'polypeptide(L)'
;MPMKYHTYFLAGLFDTDGGKKGSGFGLSTASEHLALFCMEQFKKHNIPFHSCPWKYKDHIYQQVYTKKRDMWKVLKTFPIRHIDKIAFIKSNSPR
;
A
#
# COMPACT_ATOMS: atom_id res chain seq x y z
N MET A 1 -9.80 15.57 8.36
CA MET A 1 -10.38 15.23 7.04
C MET A 1 -11.27 14.00 7.20
N PRO A 2 -12.47 13.95 6.58
CA PRO A 2 -13.34 12.76 6.68
C PRO A 2 -12.65 11.50 6.14
N MET A 3 -12.89 10.36 6.80
CA MET A 3 -12.20 9.08 6.51
C MET A 3 -12.28 8.66 5.04
N LYS A 4 -13.41 8.95 4.36
CA LYS A 4 -13.60 8.68 2.94
C LYS A 4 -12.53 9.32 2.05
N TYR A 5 -11.99 10.49 2.40
CA TYR A 5 -10.99 11.14 1.56
C TYR A 5 -9.61 10.51 1.71
N HIS A 6 -9.30 9.94 2.87
CA HIS A 6 -8.05 9.19 3.05
C HIS A 6 -8.03 7.93 2.20
N THR A 7 -9.17 7.24 2.04
CA THR A 7 -9.25 6.05 1.19
C THR A 7 -9.05 6.39 -0.29
N TYR A 8 -9.62 7.50 -0.77
CA TYR A 8 -9.38 7.99 -2.13
C TYR A 8 -7.94 8.47 -2.33
N PHE A 9 -7.36 9.16 -1.35
CA PHE A 9 -5.97 9.58 -1.41
C PHE A 9 -5.00 8.40 -1.49
N LEU A 10 -5.21 7.36 -0.66
CA LEU A 10 -4.43 6.12 -0.75
C LEU A 10 -4.64 5.37 -2.06
N ALA A 11 -5.86 5.34 -2.59
CA ALA A 11 -6.11 4.75 -3.90
C ALA A 11 -5.28 5.45 -4.99
N GLY A 12 -5.25 6.78 -5.00
CA GLY A 12 -4.42 7.56 -5.94
C GLY A 12 -2.92 7.32 -5.75
N LEU A 13 -2.45 7.20 -4.51
CA LEU A 13 -1.06 6.83 -4.22
C LEU A 13 -0.72 5.42 -4.70
N PHE A 14 -1.64 4.46 -4.57
CA PHE A 14 -1.41 3.11 -5.06
C PHE A 14 -1.46 3.01 -6.59
N ASP A 15 -2.31 3.82 -7.23
CA ASP A 15 -2.39 3.90 -8.68
C ASP A 15 -1.08 4.44 -9.28
N THR A 16 -0.40 5.34 -8.57
CA THR A 16 0.86 5.96 -9.01
C THR A 16 2.09 5.15 -8.58
N ASP A 17 2.34 5.08 -7.27
CA ASP A 17 3.57 4.54 -6.69
C ASP A 17 3.40 3.15 -6.05
N GLY A 18 2.16 2.64 -5.98
CA GLY A 18 1.86 1.32 -5.47
C GLY A 18 2.48 0.23 -6.34
N GLY A 19 3.01 -0.82 -5.71
CA GLY A 19 3.66 -1.89 -6.45
C GLY A 19 4.07 -3.07 -5.58
N LYS A 20 4.76 -4.01 -6.22
CA LYS A 20 5.28 -5.21 -5.56
C LYS A 20 6.32 -4.84 -4.51
N LYS A 21 6.16 -5.38 -3.29
CA LYS A 21 7.14 -5.28 -2.20
C LYS A 21 7.35 -6.67 -1.61
N GLY A 22 8.49 -7.29 -1.92
CA GLY A 22 8.69 -8.73 -1.65
C GLY A 22 7.61 -9.58 -2.35
N SER A 23 6.88 -10.39 -1.57
CA SER A 23 5.72 -11.16 -2.04
C SER A 23 4.38 -10.41 -1.94
N GLY A 24 4.40 -9.16 -1.49
CA GLY A 24 3.22 -8.35 -1.18
C GLY A 24 3.00 -7.17 -2.12
N PHE A 25 2.07 -6.29 -1.71
CA PHE A 25 1.72 -5.04 -2.38
C PHE A 25 1.76 -3.87 -1.41
N GLY A 26 2.29 -2.74 -1.84
CA GLY A 26 2.42 -1.54 -1.03
C GLY A 26 3.19 -0.45 -1.76
N LEU A 27 3.78 0.48 -1.03
CA LEU A 27 4.57 1.58 -1.61
C LEU A 27 5.89 1.76 -0.88
N SER A 28 6.79 2.53 -1.48
CA SER A 28 8.02 3.00 -0.85
C SER A 28 8.06 4.51 -0.97
N THR A 29 8.37 5.21 0.11
CA THR A 29 8.41 6.67 0.11
C THR A 29 9.60 7.17 0.92
N ALA A 30 10.22 8.26 0.49
CA ALA A 30 11.24 8.95 1.27
C ALA A 30 10.63 9.82 2.40
N SER A 31 9.31 10.05 2.37
CA SER A 31 8.60 10.83 3.38
C SER A 31 8.17 9.94 4.54
N GLU A 32 8.76 10.15 5.72
CA GLU A 32 8.36 9.47 6.95
C GLU A 32 6.90 9.74 7.31
N HIS A 33 6.45 10.99 7.15
CA HIS A 33 5.05 11.35 7.39
C HIS A 33 4.09 10.59 6.48
N LEU A 34 4.44 10.41 5.20
CA LEU A 34 3.62 9.64 4.28
C LEU A 34 3.59 8.15 4.66
N ALA A 35 4.72 7.59 5.09
CA ALA A 35 4.79 6.22 5.57
C ALA A 35 3.92 6.01 6.82
N LEU A 36 4.02 6.90 7.82
CA LEU A 36 3.19 6.88 9.02
C LEU A 36 1.71 7.00 8.69
N PHE A 37 1.34 7.91 7.79
CA PHE A 37 -0.03 8.04 7.30
C PHE A 37 -0.54 6.72 6.70
N CYS A 38 0.25 6.06 5.85
CA CYS A 38 -0.12 4.77 5.27
C CYS A 38 -0.31 3.72 6.36
N MET A 39 0.63 3.60 7.30
CA MET A 39 0.53 2.65 8.42
C MET A 39 -0.74 2.88 9.24
N GLU A 40 -1.08 4.13 9.53
CA GLU A 40 -2.31 4.47 10.27
C GLU A 40 -3.57 4.05 9.52
N GLN A 41 -3.65 4.30 8.20
CA GLN A 41 -4.84 3.90 7.44
C GLN A 41 -4.93 2.37 7.35
N PHE A 42 -3.83 1.64 7.24
CA PHE A 42 -3.86 0.17 7.26
C PHE A 42 -4.33 -0.35 8.62
N LYS A 43 -3.87 0.24 9.73
CA LYS A 43 -4.39 -0.06 11.07
C LYS A 43 -5.89 0.19 11.16
N LYS A 44 -6.36 1.37 10.75
CA LYS A 44 -7.79 1.77 10.79
C LYS A 44 -8.68 0.84 9.99
N HIS A 45 -8.18 0.28 8.89
CA HIS A 45 -8.92 -0.66 8.04
C HIS A 45 -8.66 -2.15 8.35
N ASN A 46 -7.97 -2.46 9.46
CA ASN A 46 -7.63 -3.83 9.85
C ASN A 46 -6.89 -4.61 8.75
N ILE A 47 -5.99 -3.93 8.03
CA ILE A 47 -5.14 -4.52 7.00
C ILE A 47 -3.78 -4.81 7.63
N PRO A 48 -3.37 -6.10 7.80
CA PRO A 48 -2.04 -6.42 8.28
C PRO A 48 -0.97 -5.85 7.33
N PHE A 49 0.07 -5.24 7.89
CA PHE A 49 1.14 -4.65 7.10
C PHE A 49 2.51 -4.87 7.76
N HIS A 50 3.53 -4.66 6.96
CA HIS A 50 4.92 -4.54 7.37
C HIS A 50 5.42 -3.16 7.00
N SER A 51 6.28 -2.63 7.87
CA SER A 51 7.06 -1.43 7.59
C SER A 51 8.53 -1.75 7.79
N CYS A 52 9.38 -1.35 6.85
CA CYS A 52 10.82 -1.43 7.01
C CYS A 52 11.53 -0.33 6.21
N PRO A 53 12.69 0.16 6.70
CA PRO A 53 13.55 1.00 5.90
C PRO A 53 14.19 0.18 4.78
N TRP A 54 14.30 0.79 3.60
CA TRP A 54 14.98 0.26 2.43
C TRP A 54 15.96 1.30 1.91
N LYS A 55 17.25 0.99 2.01
CA LYS A 55 18.31 1.83 1.46
C LYS A 55 18.38 1.59 -0.05
N TYR A 56 18.16 2.64 -0.83
CA TYR A 56 18.28 2.62 -2.27
C TYR A 56 19.13 3.82 -2.71
N LYS A 57 20.30 3.52 -3.30
CA LYS A 57 21.35 4.52 -3.56
C LYS A 57 21.67 5.30 -2.27
N ASP A 58 21.66 6.63 -2.34
CA ASP A 58 21.99 7.53 -1.23
C ASP A 58 20.77 7.95 -0.40
N HIS A 59 19.62 7.30 -0.60
CA HIS A 59 18.38 7.61 0.10
C HIS A 59 17.85 6.42 0.92
N ILE A 60 17.21 6.74 2.04
CA ILE A 60 16.45 5.78 2.84
C ILE A 60 14.97 5.98 2.53
N TYR A 61 14.36 4.94 1.98
CA TYR A 61 12.91 4.89 1.77
C TYR A 61 12.27 4.07 2.87
N GLN A 62 11.08 4.46 3.32
CA GLN A 62 10.23 3.62 4.15
C GLN A 62 9.30 2.81 3.24
N GLN A 63 9.37 1.48 3.33
CA GLN A 63 8.45 0.59 2.64
C GLN A 63 7.27 0.29 3.55
N VAL A 64 6.04 0.44 3.05
CA VAL A 64 4.82 0.04 3.75
C VAL A 64 4.04 -0.89 2.84
N TYR A 65 3.86 -2.14 3.24
CA TYR A 65 3.24 -3.14 2.38
C TYR A 65 2.47 -4.20 3.15
N THR A 66 1.44 -4.76 2.51
CA THR A 66 0.73 -5.94 3.00
C THR A 66 1.23 -7.20 2.31
N LYS A 67 1.21 -8.33 3.02
CA LYS A 67 1.65 -9.63 2.47
C LYS A 67 0.65 -10.18 1.46
N LYS A 68 1.13 -11.08 0.61
CA LYS A 68 0.35 -11.79 -0.42
C LYS A 68 -1.06 -12.20 0.03
N ARG A 69 -1.15 -12.84 1.21
CA ARG A 69 -2.41 -13.37 1.77
C ARG A 69 -3.46 -12.32 2.15
N ASP A 70 -3.03 -11.07 2.32
CA ASP A 70 -3.84 -9.97 2.82
C ASP A 70 -4.11 -8.90 1.73
N MET A 71 -3.51 -9.01 0.54
CA MET A 71 -3.63 -7.99 -0.52
C MET A 71 -5.07 -7.80 -1.01
N TRP A 72 -5.92 -8.82 -0.96
CA TRP A 72 -7.35 -8.68 -1.32
C TRP A 72 -8.07 -7.63 -0.46
N LYS A 73 -7.62 -7.42 0.80
CA LYS A 73 -8.17 -6.39 1.69
C LYS A 73 -7.91 -4.98 1.15
N VAL A 74 -6.81 -4.78 0.42
CA VAL A 74 -6.48 -3.51 -0.24
C VAL A 74 -7.53 -3.18 -1.29
N LEU A 75 -7.86 -4.11 -2.19
CA LEU A 75 -8.88 -3.89 -3.22
C LEU A 75 -10.30 -3.73 -2.65
N LYS A 76 -10.59 -4.38 -1.53
CA LYS A 76 -11.89 -4.22 -0.84
C LYS A 76 -12.03 -2.85 -0.17
N THR A 77 -10.92 -2.26 0.25
CA THR A 77 -10.89 -1.05 1.09
C THR A 77 -10.66 0.22 0.27
N PHE A 78 -9.70 0.17 -0.66
CA PHE A 78 -9.26 1.33 -1.42
C PHE A 78 -9.72 1.21 -2.87
N PRO A 79 -10.39 2.23 -3.43
CA PRO A 79 -10.89 2.20 -4.80
C PRO A 79 -9.79 2.45 -5.84
N ILE A 80 -8.79 1.58 -5.89
CA ILE A 80 -7.69 1.56 -6.88
C ILE A 80 -8.28 1.41 -8.28
N ARG A 81 -7.82 2.20 -9.26
CA ARG A 81 -8.33 2.21 -10.64
C ARG A 81 -7.32 1.71 -11.67
N HIS A 82 -6.03 1.66 -11.33
CA HIS A 82 -4.99 1.23 -12.25
C HIS A 82 -5.09 -0.27 -12.53
N ILE A 83 -5.41 -0.61 -13.78
CA ILE A 83 -5.75 -1.97 -14.23
C ILE A 83 -4.66 -2.97 -13.86
N ASP A 84 -3.39 -2.67 -14.13
CA ASP A 84 -2.28 -3.58 -13.84
C ASP A 84 -2.09 -3.87 -12.34
N LYS A 85 -2.33 -2.88 -11.47
CA LYS A 85 -2.22 -3.05 -10.01
C LYS A 85 -3.35 -3.96 -9.51
N ILE A 86 -4.56 -3.74 -10.03
CA ILE A 86 -5.72 -4.59 -9.73
C ILE A 86 -5.45 -6.02 -10.21
N ALA A 87 -4.98 -6.19 -11.44
CA ALA A 87 -4.65 -7.50 -12.01
C ALA A 87 -3.55 -8.20 -11.19
N PHE A 88 -2.49 -7.48 -10.83
CA PHE A 88 -1.42 -7.99 -9.97
C PHE A 88 -1.97 -8.51 -8.63
N ILE A 89 -2.79 -7.71 -7.94
CA ILE A 89 -3.35 -8.10 -6.63
C ILE A 89 -4.28 -9.31 -6.79
N LYS A 90 -5.16 -9.33 -7.80
CA LYS A 90 -6.10 -10.44 -8.03
C LYS A 90 -5.37 -11.75 -8.34
N SER A 91 -4.34 -11.71 -9.18
CA SER A 91 -3.56 -12.90 -9.57
C SER A 91 -2.68 -13.43 -8.44
N ASN A 92 -2.38 -12.60 -7.44
CA ASN A 92 -1.49 -12.96 -6.35
C ASN A 92 -2.19 -13.06 -4.99
N SER A 93 -3.45 -12.71 -4.82
CA SER A 93 -4.14 -12.93 -3.55
C SER A 93 -4.75 -14.33 -3.51
N PRO A 94 -4.68 -15.06 -2.37
CA PRO A 94 -5.53 -16.24 -2.21
C PRO A 94 -6.99 -15.81 -2.36
N ARG A 95 -7.76 -16.62 -3.09
CA ARG A 95 -9.20 -16.40 -3.29
C ARG A 95 -9.97 -16.52 -1.98
#